data_AF-A0A950PF43-F1
#
_entry.id   AF-A0A950PF43-F1
#
_cell.length_a   1.000
_cell.length_b   1.000
_cell.length_c   1.000
_cell.angle_alpha   90.00
_cell.angle_beta   90.00
_cell.angle_gamma   90.00
#
_symmetry.space_group_name_H-M   'P 1'
#
loop_
_entity.id
_entity.type
_entity.pdbx_description
1 polymer ?
#
loop_
_entity_poly.entity_id
_entity_poly.type
_entity_poly.pdbx_seq_one_letter_code
_entity_poly.pdbx_strand_id
1 'polypeptide(L)'
;MSVPHAPKSDLEPWQWPEEHWRKLVGRVRAGRPLRPASWPGGARCAVALSFDSDHETNELRDGGKSIGRLAWGQYGNRVGVPRILRLLERYGVKATFYVPAVTALIHPDEQRRIIAEGHEIGIHGWIHELNS
;
A
#
# COMPACT_ATOMS: atom_id res chain seq x y z
N MET A 1 -12.13 13.07 -15.93
CA MET A 1 -11.17 13.99 -16.59
C MET A 1 -10.02 13.13 -17.11
N SER A 2 -9.89 12.96 -18.43
CA SER A 2 -8.79 12.17 -19.01
C SER A 2 -7.47 12.89 -18.78
N VAL A 3 -6.47 12.16 -18.25
CA VAL A 3 -5.09 12.64 -18.23
C VAL A 3 -4.64 12.73 -19.70
N PRO A 4 -4.15 13.89 -20.17
CA PRO A 4 -3.68 14.01 -21.55
C PRO A 4 -2.49 13.07 -21.74
N HIS A 5 -2.63 12.10 -22.64
CA HIS A 5 -1.52 11.28 -23.11
C HIS A 5 -0.51 12.22 -23.78
N ALA A 6 0.75 12.18 -23.35
CA ALA A 6 1.81 12.86 -24.08
C ALA A 6 1.82 12.36 -25.54
N PRO A 7 2.01 13.25 -26.53
CA PRO A 7 2.06 12.82 -27.92
C PRO A 7 3.13 11.72 -28.07
N LYS A 8 2.75 10.61 -28.72
CA LYS A 8 3.70 9.54 -29.05
C LYS A 8 4.77 10.16 -29.94
N SER A 9 6.03 10.06 -29.53
CA SER A 9 7.17 10.42 -30.36
C SER A 9 7.20 9.48 -31.57
N ASP A 10 7.27 10.04 -32.79
CA ASP A 10 7.44 9.26 -34.03
C ASP A 10 8.83 8.60 -34.15
N LEU A 11 9.71 8.87 -33.18
CA LEU A 11 11.04 8.30 -33.08
C LEU A 11 11.02 7.01 -32.25
N GLU A 12 11.69 6.00 -32.76
CA GLU A 12 12.01 4.78 -32.01
C GLU A 12 12.90 5.11 -30.79
N PRO A 13 12.86 4.31 -29.71
CA PRO A 13 13.59 4.64 -28.46
C PRO A 13 15.09 4.90 -28.63
N TRP A 14 15.74 4.26 -29.60
CA TRP A 14 17.17 4.46 -29.91
C TRP A 14 17.47 5.73 -30.72
N GLN A 15 16.44 6.40 -31.24
CA GLN A 15 16.55 7.66 -31.98
C GLN A 15 16.30 8.89 -31.10
N TRP A 16 15.92 8.69 -29.83
CA TRP A 16 15.63 9.81 -28.93
C TRP A 16 16.88 10.63 -28.61
N PRO A 17 16.78 11.97 -28.61
CA PRO A 17 17.89 12.82 -28.20
C PRO A 17 18.19 12.61 -26.71
N GLU A 18 19.45 12.84 -26.33
CA GLU A 18 19.93 12.63 -24.97
C GLU A 18 19.08 13.30 -23.89
N GLU A 19 18.67 14.54 -24.14
CA GLU A 19 17.82 15.31 -23.23
C GLU A 19 16.51 14.58 -22.91
N HIS A 20 15.91 13.88 -23.88
CA HIS A 20 14.62 13.22 -23.73
C HIS A 20 14.68 12.09 -22.70
N TRP A 21 15.57 11.11 -22.89
CA TRP A 21 15.67 9.99 -21.95
C TRP A 21 16.23 10.44 -20.60
N ARG A 22 17.11 11.46 -20.56
CA ARG A 22 17.56 12.05 -19.28
C ARG A 22 16.41 12.67 -18.50
N LYS A 23 15.50 13.37 -19.18
CA LYS A 23 14.30 13.95 -18.56
C LYS A 23 13.35 12.87 -18.03
N LEU A 24 13.13 11.80 -18.80
CA LEU A 24 12.29 10.68 -18.37
C LEU A 24 12.88 9.99 -17.14
N VAL A 25 14.15 9.60 -17.19
CA VAL A 25 14.86 8.99 -16.05
C VAL A 25 14.90 9.96 -14.86
N GLY A 26 15.08 11.26 -15.12
CA GLY A 26 15.09 12.31 -14.10
C GLY A 26 13.80 12.38 -13.26
N ARG A 27 12.65 11.99 -13.81
CA ARG A 27 11.37 11.93 -13.06
C ARG A 27 11.34 10.84 -11.99
N VAL A 28 12.15 9.80 -12.16
CA VAL A 28 12.19 8.62 -11.27
C VAL A 28 13.50 8.51 -10.50
N ARG A 29 14.42 9.46 -10.65
CA ARG A 29 15.65 9.49 -9.86
C ARG A 29 15.30 9.69 -8.39
N ALA A 30 16.00 8.94 -7.53
CA ALA A 30 15.92 9.15 -6.09
C ALA A 30 16.25 10.61 -5.77
N GLY A 31 15.35 11.26 -5.01
CA GLY A 31 15.57 12.60 -4.48
C GLY A 31 16.62 12.62 -3.37
N ARG A 32 16.75 13.76 -2.70
CA ARG A 32 17.61 13.87 -1.51
C ARG A 32 17.22 12.82 -0.45
N PRO A 33 18.17 12.26 0.30
CA PRO A 33 17.84 11.39 1.43
C PRO A 33 16.97 12.13 2.46
N LEU A 34 15.87 11.52 2.89
CA LEU A 34 14.99 12.05 3.95
C LEU A 34 15.39 11.52 5.34
N ARG A 35 16.68 11.25 5.55
CA ARG A 35 17.18 10.70 6.82
C ARG A 35 17.30 11.83 7.83
N PRO A 36 16.69 11.73 9.02
CA PRO A 36 16.88 12.73 10.05
C PRO A 36 18.33 12.69 10.57
N ALA A 37 18.81 13.81 11.11
CA ALA A 37 20.13 13.87 11.74
C ALA A 37 20.24 12.94 12.97
N SER A 38 19.13 12.75 13.67
CA SER A 38 18.98 11.81 14.78
C SER A 38 17.52 11.34 14.89
N TRP A 39 17.30 10.14 15.44
CA TRP A 39 15.95 9.68 15.76
C TRP A 39 15.48 10.22 17.11
N PRO A 40 14.16 10.37 17.31
CA PRO A 40 13.59 10.79 18.60
C PRO A 40 14.11 9.94 19.77
N GLY A 41 14.28 10.58 20.94
CA GLY A 41 14.71 9.88 22.16
C GLY A 41 16.12 9.29 22.12
N GLY A 42 16.97 9.70 21.16
CA GLY A 42 18.32 9.15 21.02
C GLY A 42 18.36 7.73 20.44
N ALA A 43 17.27 7.28 19.81
CA ALA A 43 17.22 5.96 19.18
C ALA A 43 18.27 5.84 18.05
N ARG A 44 18.79 4.62 17.87
CA ARG A 44 19.80 4.33 16.84
C ARG A 44 19.18 3.95 15.50
N CYS A 45 17.93 3.49 15.51
CA CYS A 45 17.17 3.12 14.33
C CYS A 45 15.68 3.34 14.57
N ALA A 46 14.92 3.36 13.48
CA ALA A 46 13.46 3.26 13.50
C ALA A 46 13.07 1.93 12.85
N VAL A 47 12.05 1.28 13.41
CA VAL A 47 11.42 0.09 12.84
C VAL A 47 9.94 0.42 12.65
N ALA A 48 9.45 0.25 11.44
CA ALA A 48 8.03 0.37 11.12
C ALA A 48 7.49 -1.04 10.86
N LEU A 49 6.45 -1.40 11.59
CA LEU A 49 5.66 -2.59 11.29
C LEU A 49 4.44 -2.17 10.49
N SER A 50 4.28 -2.78 9.33
CA SER A 50 3.11 -2.58 8.47
C SER A 50 2.48 -3.91 8.08
N PHE A 51 1.17 -3.88 7.86
CA PHE A 51 0.39 -5.01 7.42
C PHE A 51 -0.52 -4.59 6.29
N ASP A 52 -0.59 -5.39 5.23
CA ASP A 52 -1.49 -5.15 4.12
C ASP A 52 -2.78 -5.94 4.37
N SER A 53 -3.87 -5.22 4.61
CA SER A 53 -5.20 -5.77 4.90
C SER A 53 -6.01 -5.85 3.60
N ASP A 54 -5.56 -6.69 2.66
CA ASP A 54 -6.14 -6.76 1.31
C ASP A 54 -7.44 -7.57 1.26
N HIS A 55 -7.52 -8.60 2.09
CA HIS A 55 -8.61 -9.59 2.11
C HIS A 55 -9.02 -10.07 0.71
N GLU A 56 -10.29 -9.88 0.33
CA GLU A 56 -10.85 -10.36 -0.93
C GLU A 56 -10.33 -9.61 -2.17
N THR A 57 -9.77 -8.42 -1.99
CA THR A 57 -9.47 -7.52 -3.13
C THR A 57 -8.44 -8.09 -4.11
N ASN A 58 -7.53 -8.94 -3.62
CA ASN A 58 -6.61 -9.73 -4.46
C ASN A 58 -7.31 -10.61 -5.50
N GLU A 59 -8.48 -11.17 -5.18
CA GLU A 59 -9.27 -11.98 -6.13
C GLU A 59 -10.34 -11.12 -6.84
N LEU A 60 -10.89 -10.11 -6.16
CA LEU A 60 -11.89 -9.22 -6.76
C LEU A 60 -11.32 -8.41 -7.92
N ARG A 61 -10.07 -7.94 -7.83
CA ARG A 61 -9.41 -7.22 -8.93
C ARG A 61 -9.33 -8.03 -10.23
N ASP A 62 -9.28 -9.36 -10.12
CA ASP A 62 -9.16 -10.30 -11.24
C ASP A 62 -10.52 -10.90 -11.65
N GLY A 63 -11.63 -10.35 -11.12
CA GLY A 63 -12.99 -10.69 -11.52
C GLY A 63 -13.76 -11.60 -10.55
N GLY A 64 -13.20 -11.96 -9.40
CA GLY A 64 -13.97 -12.54 -8.29
C GLY A 64 -14.57 -13.93 -8.54
N LYS A 65 -13.96 -14.74 -9.42
CA LYS A 65 -14.55 -16.02 -9.86
C LYS A 65 -14.24 -17.18 -8.91
N SER A 66 -13.17 -17.09 -8.14
CA SER A 66 -12.74 -18.15 -7.24
C SER A 66 -13.29 -17.98 -5.82
N ILE A 67 -14.33 -18.74 -5.49
CA ILE A 67 -14.89 -18.79 -4.12
C ILE A 67 -13.82 -19.18 -3.09
N GLY A 68 -12.91 -20.10 -3.45
CA GLY A 68 -11.83 -20.52 -2.57
C GLY A 68 -10.88 -19.37 -2.22
N ARG A 69 -10.52 -18.54 -3.19
CA ARG A 69 -9.65 -17.38 -2.95
C ARG A 69 -10.37 -16.25 -2.22
N LEU A 70 -11.65 -16.02 -2.52
CA LEU A 70 -12.47 -15.08 -1.72
C LEU A 70 -12.55 -15.54 -0.25
N ALA A 71 -12.68 -16.84 0.00
CA ALA A 71 -12.69 -17.38 1.36
C ALA A 71 -11.35 -17.20 2.10
N TRP A 72 -10.22 -17.03 1.41
CA TRP A 72 -8.96 -16.68 2.07
C TRP A 72 -9.01 -15.26 2.67
N GLY A 73 -9.65 -14.32 1.97
CA GLY A 73 -9.89 -12.97 2.49
C GLY A 73 -10.68 -12.98 3.81
N GLN A 74 -11.68 -13.86 3.90
CA GLN A 74 -12.46 -14.05 5.12
C GLN A 74 -11.61 -14.55 6.30
N TYR A 75 -10.58 -15.36 6.07
CA TYR A 75 -9.64 -15.72 7.13
C TYR A 75 -8.83 -14.51 7.61
N GLY A 76 -8.38 -13.67 6.68
CA GLY A 76 -7.68 -12.42 6.97
C GLY A 76 -8.45 -11.55 7.96
N ASN A 77 -9.70 -11.21 7.61
CA ASN A 77 -10.56 -10.38 8.45
C ASN A 77 -10.98 -11.06 9.77
N ARG A 78 -11.45 -12.31 9.72
CA ARG A 78 -12.06 -12.97 10.88
C ARG A 78 -11.05 -13.46 11.91
N VAL A 79 -9.83 -13.80 11.46
CA VAL A 79 -8.84 -14.49 12.29
C VAL A 79 -7.48 -13.80 12.25
N GLY A 80 -7.00 -13.43 11.06
CA GLY A 80 -5.68 -12.83 10.84
C GLY A 80 -5.50 -11.51 11.58
N VAL A 81 -6.25 -10.49 11.18
CA VAL A 81 -6.18 -9.13 11.75
C VAL A 81 -6.44 -9.13 13.27
N PRO A 82 -7.50 -9.78 13.80
CA PRO A 82 -7.71 -9.85 15.25
C PRO A 82 -6.55 -10.51 16.01
N ARG A 83 -5.85 -11.48 15.42
CA ARG A 83 -4.68 -12.12 16.05
C ARG A 83 -3.48 -11.18 16.07
N ILE A 84 -3.24 -10.45 14.97
CA ILE A 84 -2.16 -9.47 14.87
C ILE A 84 -2.39 -8.34 15.88
N LEU A 85 -3.60 -7.78 15.94
CA LEU A 85 -3.97 -6.72 16.88
C LEU A 85 -3.73 -7.14 18.34
N ARG A 86 -4.17 -8.34 18.75
CA ARG A 86 -3.87 -8.87 20.10
C ARG A 86 -2.37 -9.02 20.38
N LEU A 87 -1.56 -9.33 19.36
CA LEU A 87 -0.11 -9.44 19.53
C LEU A 87 0.53 -8.06 19.71
N LEU A 88 0.13 -7.09 18.88
CA LEU A 88 0.58 -5.72 18.98
C LEU A 88 0.22 -5.11 20.34
N GLU A 89 -1.01 -5.32 20.80
CA GLU A 89 -1.47 -4.92 22.13
C GLU A 89 -0.61 -5.53 23.24
N ARG A 90 -0.37 -6.86 23.19
CA ARG A 90 0.46 -7.57 24.18
C ARG A 90 1.85 -6.95 24.33
N TYR A 91 2.44 -6.46 23.25
CA TYR A 91 3.78 -5.88 23.27
C TYR A 91 3.77 -4.35 23.33
N GLY A 92 2.60 -3.70 23.40
CA GLY A 92 2.48 -2.24 23.42
C GLY A 92 3.00 -1.56 22.15
N VAL A 93 2.96 -2.25 21.00
CA VAL A 93 3.52 -1.76 19.73
C VAL A 93 2.41 -1.19 18.85
N LYS A 94 2.66 -0.02 18.23
CA LYS A 94 1.80 0.54 17.19
C LYS A 94 2.32 0.16 15.80
N ALA A 95 1.41 0.13 14.83
CA ALA A 95 1.66 -0.32 13.48
C ALA A 95 0.75 0.43 12.51
N THR A 96 1.07 0.33 11.21
CA THR A 96 0.29 0.91 10.12
C THR A 96 -0.37 -0.22 9.32
N PHE A 97 -1.66 -0.13 9.08
CA PHE A 97 -2.41 -1.06 8.24
C PHE A 97 -2.71 -0.41 6.89
N TYR A 98 -2.21 -0.99 5.81
CA TYR A 98 -2.49 -0.52 4.45
C TYR A 98 -3.75 -1.21 3.96
N VAL A 99 -4.77 -0.44 3.61
CA VAL A 99 -6.12 -0.95 3.34
C VAL A 99 -6.62 -0.45 1.98
N PRO A 100 -6.99 -1.34 1.05
CA PRO A 100 -7.71 -0.95 -0.16
C PRO A 100 -9.08 -0.35 0.20
N ALA A 101 -9.52 0.67 -0.53
CA ALA A 101 -10.81 1.32 -0.22
C ALA A 101 -12.00 0.35 -0.25
N VAL A 102 -12.03 -0.61 -1.17
CA VAL A 102 -13.05 -1.66 -1.25
C VAL A 102 -13.02 -2.54 -0.01
N THR A 103 -11.85 -2.90 0.51
CA THR A 103 -11.73 -3.64 1.77
C THR A 103 -12.34 -2.86 2.93
N ALA A 104 -12.05 -1.57 3.02
CA ALA A 104 -12.61 -0.70 4.06
C ALA A 104 -14.14 -0.62 3.99
N LEU A 105 -14.72 -0.65 2.78
CA LEU A 105 -16.17 -0.66 2.57
C LEU A 105 -16.81 -2.01 2.95
N ILE A 106 -16.15 -3.13 2.65
CA ILE A 106 -16.64 -4.47 2.99
C ILE A 106 -16.55 -4.73 4.50
N HIS A 107 -15.44 -4.32 5.13
CA HIS A 107 -15.12 -4.60 6.53
C HIS A 107 -14.95 -3.31 7.36
N PRO A 108 -15.97 -2.43 7.47
CA PRO A 108 -15.83 -1.14 8.12
C PRO A 108 -15.56 -1.25 9.62
N ASP A 109 -16.03 -2.31 10.27
CA ASP A 109 -15.81 -2.56 11.70
C ASP A 109 -14.35 -2.89 12.02
N GLU A 110 -13.65 -3.60 11.13
CA GLU A 110 -12.21 -3.81 11.25
C GLU A 110 -11.47 -2.47 11.24
N GLN A 111 -11.86 -1.54 10.36
CA GLN A 111 -11.18 -0.25 10.22
C GLN A 111 -11.41 0.64 11.45
N ARG A 112 -12.65 0.67 11.95
CA ARG A 112 -12.98 1.35 13.21
C ARG A 112 -12.17 0.79 14.36
N ARG A 113 -12.02 -0.55 14.43
CA ARG A 113 -11.25 -1.22 15.46
C ARG A 113 -9.76 -0.88 15.39
N ILE A 114 -9.16 -0.94 14.21
CA ILE A 114 -7.73 -0.58 13.98
C ILE A 114 -7.46 0.84 14.50
N ILE A 115 -8.31 1.80 14.14
CA ILE A 115 -8.20 3.20 14.60
C ILE A 115 -8.41 3.30 16.11
N ALA A 116 -9.45 2.64 16.66
CA ALA A 116 -9.76 2.69 18.08
C ALA A 116 -8.64 2.10 18.95
N GLU A 117 -7.91 1.10 18.44
CA GLU A 117 -6.73 0.53 19.09
C GLU A 117 -5.46 1.39 18.87
N GLY A 118 -5.56 2.53 18.18
CA GLY A 118 -4.49 3.52 18.02
C GLY A 118 -3.45 3.17 16.94
N HIS A 119 -3.82 2.34 15.97
CA HIS A 119 -3.02 2.05 14.79
C HIS A 119 -3.33 3.04 13.65
N GLU A 120 -2.38 3.22 12.75
CA GLU A 120 -2.54 4.07 11.56
C GLU A 120 -3.19 3.27 10.42
N ILE A 121 -4.01 3.92 9.59
CA ILE A 121 -4.48 3.37 8.31
C ILE A 121 -3.82 4.12 7.15
N GLY A 122 -3.10 3.38 6.31
CA GLY A 122 -2.54 3.85 5.04
C GLY A 122 -3.41 3.45 3.85
N ILE A 123 -3.38 4.26 2.78
CA ILE A 123 -4.11 3.97 1.54
C ILE A 123 -3.38 2.87 0.75
N HIS A 124 -4.13 1.86 0.29
CA HIS A 124 -3.60 0.77 -0.52
C HIS A 124 -4.39 0.53 -1.81
N GLY A 125 -4.64 1.61 -2.55
CA GLY A 125 -5.42 1.56 -3.79
C GLY A 125 -6.93 1.47 -3.55
N TRP A 126 -7.68 1.19 -4.62
CA TRP A 126 -9.13 1.08 -4.55
C TRP A 126 -9.56 -0.38 -4.35
N ILE A 127 -9.21 -1.26 -5.27
CA ILE A 127 -9.48 -2.71 -5.21
C ILE A 127 -8.19 -3.55 -5.28
N HIS A 128 -7.06 -2.98 -4.85
CA HIS A 128 -5.75 -3.63 -4.93
C HIS A 128 -5.26 -3.85 -6.39
N GLU A 129 -5.52 -2.87 -7.26
CA GLU A 129 -5.14 -2.89 -8.67
C GLU A 129 -3.63 -2.97 -8.88
N LEU A 130 -3.22 -3.55 -10.02
CA LEU A 130 -1.81 -3.53 -10.42
C LEU A 130 -1.45 -2.14 -10.93
N ASN A 131 -0.39 -1.54 -10.36
CA ASN A 131 0.13 -0.23 -10.75
C ASN A 131 1.24 -0.33 -11.83
N SER A 132 1.05 -1.23 -12.81
CA SER A 132 2.05 -1.57 -13.85
C SER A 132 1.73 -0.93 -15.19
#